data_AF-A0A1Y2DKZ7-F1
#
_entry.id   AF-A0A1Y2DKZ7-F1
#
_cell.length_a   1.000
_cell.length_b   1.000
_cell.length_c   1.000
_cell.angle_alpha   90.00
_cell.angle_beta   90.00
_cell.angle_gamma   90.00
#
_symmetry.space_group_name_H-M   'P 1'
#
loop_
_entity.id
_entity.type
_entity.pdbx_description
1 polymer ?
#
loop_
_entity_poly.entity_id
_entity_poly.type
_entity_poly.pdbx_seq_one_letter_code
_entity_poly.pdbx_strand_id
1 'polypeptide(L)' 'DHSKSSLTDDYEYAIYGKVFKYDDSNGSKVAINVSYGFSICIEGNFLHLQNNEVGKYIYLLMRRN' A
#
# COMPACT_ATOMS: atom_id res chain seq x y z
N ASP A 1 19.87 26.44 -0.76
CA ASP A 1 19.45 25.22 -0.06
C ASP A 1 18.06 24.86 -0.56
N HIS A 2 17.95 23.99 -1.57
CA HIS A 2 16.65 23.60 -2.12
C HIS A 2 16.17 22.39 -1.34
N SER A 3 15.30 22.62 -0.36
CA SER A 3 14.47 21.56 0.22
C SER A 3 13.78 20.83 -0.93
N LYS A 4 14.11 19.56 -1.16
CA LYS A 4 13.40 18.72 -2.12
C LYS A 4 11.99 18.51 -1.57
N SER A 5 11.00 19.16 -2.19
CA SER A 5 9.59 18.86 -1.94
C SER A 5 9.37 17.36 -2.10
N SER A 6 8.81 16.74 -1.07
CA SER A 6 8.56 15.31 -1.03
C SER A 6 7.10 15.04 -1.38
N LEU A 7 6.80 13.83 -1.87
CA LEU A 7 5.41 13.47 -2.16
C LEU A 7 4.54 13.53 -0.89
N THR A 8 5.12 13.38 0.31
CA THR A 8 4.35 13.43 1.57
C THR A 8 3.86 14.83 1.92
N ASP A 9 4.41 15.88 1.29
CA ASP A 9 4.04 17.26 1.59
C ASP A 9 2.60 17.57 1.14
N ASP A 10 2.08 16.80 0.16
CA ASP A 10 0.74 16.96 -0.41
C ASP A 10 -0.34 16.07 0.27
N TYR A 11 0.01 15.32 1.31
CA TYR A 11 -0.87 14.34 1.95
C TYR A 11 -0.94 14.56 3.46
N GLU A 12 -2.12 14.38 4.04
CA GLU A 12 -2.35 14.54 5.48
C GLU A 12 -1.80 13.36 6.29
N TYR A 13 -1.79 12.17 5.69
CA TYR A 13 -1.27 10.95 6.32
C TYR A 13 -0.31 10.24 5.38
N ALA A 14 0.86 9.88 5.91
CA ALA A 14 1.83 9.03 5.26
C ALA A 14 2.27 7.94 6.24
N ILE A 15 2.01 6.68 5.91
CA ILE A 15 2.33 5.53 6.76
C ILE A 15 3.14 4.51 5.96
N TYR A 16 4.18 3.95 6.58
CA TYR A 16 5.04 2.93 5.99
C TYR A 16 4.73 1.56 6.59
N GLY A 17 4.49 0.56 5.75
CA GLY A 17 4.05 -0.75 6.19
C GLY A 17 4.58 -1.87 5.34
N LYS A 18 4.45 -3.10 5.85
CA LYS A 18 4.95 -4.31 5.21
C LYS A 18 3.81 -5.22 4.78
N VAL A 19 3.84 -5.66 3.52
CA VAL A 19 2.93 -6.70 3.02
C VAL A 19 3.30 -8.02 3.70
N PHE A 20 2.35 -8.64 4.39
CA PHE A 20 2.58 -9.90 5.11
C PHE A 20 1.73 -11.05 4.56
N LYS A 21 0.69 -10.78 3.78
CA LYS A 21 -0.10 -11.80 3.09
C LYS A 21 -0.50 -11.31 1.70
N TYR A 22 -0.39 -12.20 0.72
CA TYR A 22 -0.93 -12.06 -0.63
C TYR A 22 -1.89 -13.23 -0.87
N ASP A 23 -3.09 -12.94 -1.37
CA ASP A 23 -4.17 -13.91 -1.56
C ASP A 23 -4.69 -13.81 -3.00
N ASP A 24 -4.42 -14.82 -3.81
CA ASP A 24 -4.82 -14.93 -5.22
C ASP A 24 -5.88 -16.01 -5.47
N SER A 25 -6.48 -16.53 -4.39
CA SER A 25 -7.46 -17.61 -4.46
C SER A 25 -8.76 -17.23 -5.20
N ASN A 26 -9.04 -15.92 -5.37
CA ASN A 26 -10.25 -15.39 -5.98
C ASN A 26 -10.14 -15.14 -7.51
N GLY A 27 -9.20 -15.80 -8.19
CA GLY A 27 -9.07 -15.77 -9.65
C GLY A 27 -8.66 -14.40 -10.19
N SER A 28 -9.59 -13.64 -10.77
CA SER A 28 -9.29 -12.31 -11.34
C SER A 28 -9.04 -11.22 -10.29
N LYS A 29 -9.44 -11.49 -9.04
CA LYS A 29 -9.23 -10.60 -7.91
C LYS A 29 -8.19 -11.18 -6.97
N VAL A 30 -7.37 -10.30 -6.44
CA VAL A 30 -6.38 -10.61 -5.41
C VAL A 30 -6.53 -9.66 -4.23
N ALA A 31 -6.10 -10.10 -3.06
CA ALA A 31 -6.06 -9.30 -1.85
C ALA A 31 -4.65 -9.28 -1.26
N ILE A 32 -4.20 -8.09 -0.85
CA ILE A 32 -2.97 -7.93 -0.08
C ILE A 32 -3.30 -7.46 1.32
N ASN A 33 -2.63 -8.03 2.31
CA ASN A 33 -2.71 -7.58 3.70
C ASN A 33 -1.40 -6.95 4.12
N VAL A 34 -1.50 -5.77 4.72
CA VAL A 34 -0.37 -4.90 5.01
C VAL A 34 -0.43 -4.48 6.47
N SER A 35 0.71 -4.58 7.15
CA SER A 35 0.87 -4.15 8.53
C SER A 35 1.49 -2.76 8.57
N TYR A 36 0.73 -1.80 9.09
CA TYR A 36 1.13 -0.40 9.31
C TYR A 36 1.19 -0.04 10.81
N GLY A 37 1.30 -1.04 11.69
CA GLY A 37 0.95 -0.92 13.12
C GLY A 37 -0.50 -1.30 13.42
N PHE A 38 -1.31 -1.40 12.36
CA PHE A 38 -2.62 -2.03 12.30
C PHE A 38 -2.72 -2.79 10.97
N SER A 39 -3.72 -3.68 10.83
CA SER A 39 -3.91 -4.50 9.64
C SER A 39 -4.85 -3.83 8.65
N ILE A 40 -4.42 -3.65 7.41
CA ILE A 40 -5.25 -3.22 6.28
C ILE A 40 -5.32 -4.35 5.25
N CYS A 41 -6.50 -4.61 4.71
CA CYS A 41 -6.70 -5.47 3.54
C CYS A 41 -7.08 -4.61 2.33
N ILE A 42 -6.39 -4.81 1.21
CA ILE A 42 -6.66 -4.14 -0.06
C ILE A 42 -6.99 -5.22 -1.10
N GLU A 43 -8.23 -5.24 -1.57
CA GLU A 43 -8.70 -6.14 -2.62
C GLU A 43 -8.81 -5.39 -3.96
N GLY A 44 -8.39 -6.03 -5.05
CA GLY A 44 -8.46 -5.43 -6.37
C GLY A 44 -8.16 -6.42 -7.49
N ASN A 45 -8.12 -5.90 -8.72
CA ASN A 45 -7.73 -6.70 -9.87
C ASN A 45 -6.25 -7.08 -9.77
N PHE A 46 -5.91 -8.32 -10.17
CA PHE A 46 -4.53 -8.82 -10.22
C PHE A 46 -3.56 -7.83 -10.88
N LEU A 47 -3.93 -7.21 -11.99
CA LEU A 47 -3.06 -6.30 -12.74
C LEU A 47 -2.56 -5.10 -11.91
N HIS A 48 -3.37 -4.64 -10.96
CA HIS A 48 -3.03 -3.52 -10.08
C HIS A 48 -2.21 -3.93 -8.87
N LEU A 49 -2.34 -5.18 -8.43
CA LEU A 49 -1.79 -5.65 -7.16
C LEU A 49 -0.64 -6.66 -7.29
N GLN A 50 -0.41 -7.22 -8.47
CA GLN A 50 0.60 -8.25 -8.75
C GLN A 50 2.01 -7.90 -8.26
N ASN A 51 2.38 -6.62 -8.23
CA ASN A 51 3.71 -6.18 -7.82
C ASN A 51 3.88 -6.07 -6.29
N ASN A 52 2.83 -6.27 -5.50
CA ASN A 52 2.84 -6.09 -4.05
C ASN A 52 2.99 -7.43 -3.31
N GLU A 53 4.13 -8.09 -3.53
CA GLU A 53 4.46 -9.39 -2.95
C GLU A 53 4.70 -9.33 -1.43
N VAL A 54 4.54 -10.47 -0.76
CA VAL A 54 4.88 -10.63 0.67
C VAL A 54 6.34 -10.24 0.90
N GLY A 55 6.57 -9.45 1.96
CA GLY A 55 7.89 -8.95 2.31
C GLY A 55 8.17 -7.54 1.81
N LYS A 56 7.45 -7.06 0.79
CA LYS A 56 7.61 -5.69 0.30
C LYS A 56 7.10 -4.68 1.31
N TYR A 57 7.75 -3.53 1.30
CA TYR A 57 7.32 -2.38 2.07
C TYR A 57 6.69 -1.34 1.14
N ILE A 58 5.59 -0.75 1.58
CA ILE A 58 4.81 0.19 0.80
C ILE A 58 4.40 1.39 1.66
N TYR A 59 4.23 2.53 1.01
CA TYR A 59 3.69 3.74 1.63
C TYR A 59 2.19 3.86 1.34
N LEU A 60 1.39 4.11 2.38
CA LEU A 60 0.01 4.56 2.27
C LEU A 60 -0.02 6.08 2.43
N LEU A 61 -0.42 6.78 1.37
CA LEU A 61 -0.60 8.23 1.36
C LEU A 61 -2.10 8.55 1.26
N MET A 62 -2.64 9.29 2.23
CA MET A 62 -4.06 9.68 2.26
C MET A 62 -4.20 11.19 2.44
N ARG A 63 -5.17 11.77 1.73
CA ARG A 63 -5.57 13.16 1.85
C ARG A 63 -7.09 13.24 1.83
N ARG A 64 -7.66 14.19 2.56
CA ARG A 64 -9.08 14.54 2.49
C ARG A 64 -9.40 15.22 1.17
N ASN A 65 -10.50 14.81 0.56
CA ASN A 65 -11.11 15.50 -0.58
C ASN A 65 -12.10 16.55 -0.09
#